data_AF-A0A8H7EBP9-F1
#
_entry.id   AF-A0A8H7EBP9-F1
#
_cell.length_a   1.000
_cell.length_b   1.000
_cell.length_c   1.000
_cell.angle_alpha   90.00
_cell.angle_beta   90.00
_cell.angle_gamma   90.00
#
_symmetry.space_group_name_H-M   'P 1'
#
loop_
_entity.id
_entity.type
_entity.pdbx_description
1 polymer ?
#
loop_
_entity_poly.entity_id
_entity_poly.type
_entity_poly.pdbx_seq_one_letter_code
_entity_poly.pdbx_strand_id
1 'polypeptide(L)'
;MEDLQELYATAKDEFEMAAEETEKKTVYAPEDREAAREALKLLKDTYEKSLKLSSPQIAEEIRGRVSQRIRELDNANTALEESAMEG
;
A
#
# COMPACT_ATOMS: atom_id res chain seq x y z
N MET A 1 -1.60 -6.65 -15.54
CA MET A 1 -0.72 -5.55 -15.09
C MET A 1 -1.56 -4.38 -14.61
N GLU A 2 -2.69 -4.10 -15.29
CA GLU A 2 -3.70 -3.12 -14.87
C GLU A 2 -4.13 -3.34 -13.42
N ASP A 3 -4.38 -4.58 -12.99
CA ASP A 3 -4.77 -4.89 -11.60
C ASP A 3 -3.77 -4.39 -10.54
N LEU A 4 -2.45 -4.51 -10.78
CA LEU A 4 -1.44 -4.05 -9.83
C LEU A 4 -1.30 -2.53 -9.80
N GLN A 5 -1.55 -1.88 -10.92
CA GLN A 5 -1.53 -0.42 -10.99
C GLN A 5 -2.77 0.18 -10.34
N GLU A 6 -3.93 -0.42 -10.56
CA GLU A 6 -5.19 -0.04 -9.92
C GLU A 6 -5.13 -0.27 -8.41
N LEU A 7 -4.69 -1.45 -7.96
CA LEU A 7 -4.51 -1.73 -6.53
C LEU A 7 -3.49 -0.80 -5.87
N TYR A 8 -2.44 -0.41 -6.60
CA TYR A 8 -1.50 0.60 -6.09
C TYR A 8 -2.15 1.97 -5.98
N ALA A 9 -2.94 2.39 -6.96
CA ALA A 9 -3.67 3.65 -6.90
C ALA A 9 -4.64 3.67 -5.72
N THR A 10 -5.41 2.61 -5.51
CA THR A 10 -6.29 2.47 -4.35
C THR A 10 -5.50 2.50 -3.04
N ALA A 11 -4.45 1.70 -2.89
CA ALA A 11 -3.66 1.68 -1.66
C ALA A 11 -3.00 3.03 -1.35
N LYS A 12 -2.65 3.80 -2.38
CA LYS A 12 -2.11 5.16 -2.24
C LYS A 12 -3.18 6.15 -1.81
N ASP A 13 -4.37 6.10 -2.40
CA ASP A 13 -5.50 6.98 -2.07
C ASP A 13 -5.94 6.78 -0.62
N GLU A 14 -6.12 5.53 -0.20
CA GLU A 14 -6.44 5.16 1.19
C GLU A 14 -5.36 5.64 2.16
N PHE A 15 -4.08 5.51 1.79
CA PHE A 15 -2.98 6.06 2.58
C PHE A 15 -3.04 7.59 2.69
N GLU A 16 -3.33 8.30 1.60
CA GLU A 16 -3.44 9.76 1.59
C GLU A 16 -4.59 10.24 2.49
N MET A 17 -5.73 9.55 2.47
CA MET A 17 -6.84 9.80 3.39
C MET A 17 -6.44 9.53 4.85
N ALA A 18 -5.82 8.37 5.11
CA ALA A 18 -5.37 8.00 6.45
C ALA A 18 -4.35 8.99 7.03
N ALA A 19 -3.42 9.46 6.20
CA ALA A 19 -2.43 10.46 6.59
C ALA A 19 -3.08 11.79 6.94
N GLU A 20 -4.02 12.26 6.12
CA GLU A 20 -4.75 13.51 6.35
C GLU A 20 -5.58 13.46 7.64
N GLU A 21 -6.34 12.38 7.86
CA GLU A 21 -7.20 12.22 9.03
C GLU A 21 -6.38 12.03 10.32
N THR A 22 -5.24 11.35 10.24
CA THR A 22 -4.28 11.23 11.36
C THR A 22 -3.67 12.58 11.72
N GLU A 23 -3.25 13.38 10.73
CA GLU A 23 -2.71 14.73 10.96
C GLU A 23 -3.75 15.64 11.63
N LYS A 24 -5.01 15.55 11.19
CA LYS A 24 -6.14 16.29 11.78
C LYS A 24 -6.61 15.73 13.13
N LYS A 25 -6.06 14.61 13.60
CA LYS A 25 -6.45 13.90 14.84
C LYS A 25 -7.97 13.64 14.90
N THR A 26 -8.56 13.22 13.79
CA THR A 26 -10.00 12.95 13.75
C THR A 26 -10.32 11.61 14.42
N VAL A 27 -11.60 11.40 14.69
CA VAL A 27 -12.09 10.11 15.22
C VAL A 27 -12.03 8.98 14.19
N TYR A 28 -11.94 9.33 12.90
CA TYR A 28 -11.91 8.38 11.78
C TYR A 28 -10.49 7.87 11.47
N ALA A 29 -9.46 8.62 11.88
CA ALA A 29 -8.05 8.28 11.65
C ALA A 29 -7.65 6.81 11.96
N PRO A 30 -8.18 6.11 12.98
CA PRO A 30 -7.89 4.69 13.17
C PRO A 30 -8.47 3.80 12.06
N GLU A 31 -9.70 4.08 11.62
CA GLU A 31 -10.40 3.32 10.56
C GLU A 31 -9.73 3.54 9.20
N ASP A 32 -9.38 4.80 8.87
CA ASP A 32 -8.68 5.11 7.62
C ASP A 32 -7.29 4.45 7.56
N ARG A 33 -6.56 4.43 8.69
CA ARG A 33 -5.28 3.70 8.78
C ARG A 33 -5.45 2.19 8.66
N GLU A 34 -6.60 1.63 9.05
CA GLU A 34 -6.90 0.22 8.81
C GLU A 34 -7.17 -0.03 7.32
N ALA A 35 -7.99 0.81 6.67
CA ALA A 35 -8.27 0.74 5.23
C ALA A 35 -6.98 0.82 4.38
N ALA A 36 -6.08 1.76 4.69
CA ALA A 36 -4.78 1.89 4.04
C ALA A 36 -3.92 0.62 4.18
N ARG A 37 -3.95 -0.03 5.34
CA ARG A 37 -3.23 -1.30 5.61
C ARG A 37 -3.84 -2.46 4.85
N GLU A 38 -5.17 -2.55 4.81
CA GLU A 38 -5.87 -3.61 4.06
C GLU A 38 -5.63 -3.50 2.55
N ALA A 39 -5.71 -2.29 2.00
CA ALA A 39 -5.44 -2.05 0.59
C ALA A 39 -3.98 -2.38 0.22
N LEU A 40 -3.00 -1.96 1.04
CA LEU A 40 -1.60 -2.33 0.85
C LEU A 40 -1.39 -3.85 0.95
N LYS A 41 -2.06 -4.52 1.89
CA LYS A 41 -2.00 -5.99 2.02
C LYS A 41 -2.53 -6.68 0.77
N LEU A 42 -3.66 -6.23 0.22
CA LEU A 42 -4.21 -6.76 -1.02
C LEU A 42 -3.27 -6.56 -2.21
N LEU A 43 -2.63 -5.39 -2.31
CA LEU A 43 -1.62 -5.11 -3.32
C LEU A 43 -0.42 -6.07 -3.19
N LYS A 44 0.12 -6.27 -1.98
CA LYS A 44 1.25 -7.19 -1.73
C LYS A 44 0.91 -8.62 -2.10
N ASP A 45 -0.28 -9.09 -1.70
CA ASP A 45 -0.74 -10.46 -1.97
C ASP A 45 -0.93 -10.71 -3.48
N THR A 46 -1.52 -9.74 -4.19
CA THR A 46 -1.70 -9.79 -5.64
C THR A 46 -0.37 -9.71 -6.38
N TYR A 47 0.56 -8.89 -5.90
CA TYR A 47 1.92 -8.81 -6.44
C TYR A 47 2.63 -10.17 -6.30
N GLU A 48 2.61 -10.77 -5.11
CA GLU A 48 3.20 -12.09 -4.89
C GLU A 48 2.57 -13.18 -5.76
N LYS A 49 1.24 -13.20 -5.88
CA LYS A 49 0.53 -14.12 -6.78
C LYS A 49 0.96 -13.91 -8.22
N SER A 50 1.05 -12.66 -8.66
CA SER A 50 1.49 -12.32 -10.02
C SER A 50 2.91 -12.81 -10.30
N LEU A 51 3.83 -12.69 -9.33
CA LEU A 51 5.18 -13.24 -9.47
C LEU A 51 5.21 -14.77 -9.54
N LYS A 52 4.36 -15.45 -8.75
CA LYS A 52 4.31 -16.92 -8.68
C LYS A 52 3.66 -17.56 -9.92
N LEU A 53 2.68 -16.87 -10.51
CA LEU A 53 1.87 -17.40 -11.62
C LEU A 53 2.39 -16.97 -13.01
N SER A 54 3.32 -16.03 -13.08
CA SER A 54 3.88 -15.53 -14.34
C SER A 54 5.15 -16.28 -14.77
N SER A 55 5.42 -16.27 -16.08
CA SER A 55 6.72 -16.69 -16.62
C SER A 55 7.87 -15.84 -16.05
N PRO A 56 9.11 -16.37 -15.96
CA PRO A 56 10.25 -15.66 -15.39
C PRO A 56 10.45 -14.24 -15.94
N GLN A 57 10.35 -14.07 -17.26
CA GLN A 57 10.53 -12.77 -17.92
C GLN A 57 9.48 -11.74 -17.46
N ILE A 58 8.22 -12.18 -17.35
CA ILE A 58 7.12 -11.32 -16.90
C ILE A 58 7.24 -11.02 -15.40
N ALA A 59 7.68 -12.00 -14.60
CA ALA A 59 7.93 -11.79 -13.18
C ALA A 59 9.05 -10.77 -12.94
N GLU A 60 10.12 -10.76 -13.75
CA GLU A 60 11.17 -9.73 -13.66
C GLU A 60 10.65 -8.33 -14.02
N GLU A 61 9.85 -8.20 -15.08
CA GLU A 61 9.21 -6.93 -15.44
C GLU A 61 8.31 -6.41 -14.32
N ILE A 62 7.51 -7.29 -13.70
CA ILE A 62 6.63 -6.94 -12.58
C ILE A 62 7.47 -6.48 -11.37
N ARG A 63 8.55 -7.21 -11.02
CA ARG A 63 9.45 -6.80 -9.93
C ARG A 63 10.04 -5.43 -10.18
N GLY A 64 10.59 -5.19 -11.38
CA GLY A 64 11.25 -3.93 -11.72
C GLY A 64 10.31 -2.72 -11.62
N ARG A 65 9.03 -2.90 -11.92
CA ARG A 65 8.04 -1.81 -11.95
C ARG A 65 7.34 -1.57 -10.61
N VAL A 66 7.06 -2.64 -9.84
CA VAL A 66 6.12 -2.57 -8.71
C VAL A 66 6.83 -2.70 -7.35
N SER A 67 7.98 -3.36 -7.28
CA SER A 67 8.65 -3.66 -6.00
C SER A 67 9.04 -2.40 -5.20
N GLN A 68 9.59 -1.38 -5.87
CA GLN A 68 9.98 -0.14 -5.23
C GLN A 68 8.76 0.59 -4.66
N ARG A 69 7.70 0.71 -5.47
CA ARG A 69 6.45 1.39 -5.10
C ARG A 69 5.79 0.76 -3.87
N ILE A 70 5.73 -0.57 -3.83
CA ILE A 70 5.22 -1.30 -2.66
C ILE A 70 6.06 -1.00 -1.42
N ARG A 71 7.41 -1.02 -1.53
CA ARG A 71 8.30 -0.71 -0.40
C ARG A 71 8.13 0.71 0.11
N GLU A 72 8.00 1.69 -0.79
CA GLU A 72 7.80 3.09 -0.41
C GLU A 72 6.48 3.26 0.37
N LEU A 73 5.40 2.66 -0.13
CA LEU A 73 4.08 2.74 0.52
C LEU A 73 4.04 1.96 1.85
N ASP A 74 4.75 0.84 1.96
CA ASP A 74 4.87 0.05 3.20
C ASP A 74 5.63 0.80 4.29
N ASN A 75 6.74 1.44 3.94
CA ASN A 75 7.49 2.31 4.86
C ASN A 75 6.65 3.53 5.28
N ALA A 76 5.90 4.12 4.35
CA ALA A 76 5.03 5.25 4.64
C ALA A 76 3.89 4.88 5.61
N ASN A 77 3.25 3.73 5.40
CA ASN A 77 2.25 3.19 6.34
C ASN A 77 2.84 2.94 7.73
N THR A 78 4.05 2.36 7.80
CA THR A 78 4.74 2.13 9.07
C THR A 78 4.98 3.44 9.82
N ALA A 79 5.53 4.45 9.13
CA ALA A 79 5.78 5.77 9.72
C ALA A 79 4.48 6.46 10.18
N LEU A 80 3.39 6.31 9.41
CA LEU A 80 2.08 6.82 9.80
C LEU A 80 1.57 6.15 11.08
N GLU A 81 1.71 4.84 11.21
CA GLU A 81 1.36 4.12 12.44
C GLU A 81 2.16 4.59 13.65
N GLU A 82 3.48 4.75 13.49
CA GLU A 82 4.36 5.26 14.55
C GLU A 82 3.92 6.67 14.99
N SER A 83 3.71 7.58 14.04
CA SER A 83 3.27 8.95 14.34
C SER A 83 1.93 9.01 15.08
N ALA A 84 1.02 8.09 14.79
CA ALA A 84 -0.27 8.00 15.45
C ALA A 84 -0.19 7.43 16.88
N MET A 85 0.88 6.71 17.22
CA MET A 85 1.15 6.25 18.59
C MET A 85 1.86 7.31 19.43
N GLU A 86 2.60 8.22 18.79
CA GLU A 86 3.30 9.34 19.45
C GLU A 86 2.44 10.59 19.69
N GLY A 87 1.24 10.64 19.10
CA GLY A 87 0.37 11.83 19.01
C GLY A 87 -0.66 12.05 20.12
#